data_AF-A0A531HGP5-F1
#
_entry.id   AF-A0A531HGP5-F1
#
_cell.length_a   1.000
_cell.length_b   1.000
_cell.length_c   1.000
_cell.angle_alpha   90.00
_cell.angle_beta   90.00
_cell.angle_gamma   90.00
#
_symmetry.space_group_name_H-M   'P 1'
#
loop_
_entity.id
_entity.type
_entity.pdbx_description
1 polymer ?
#
loop_
_entity_poly.entity_id
_entity_poly.type
_entity_poly.pdbx_seq_one_letter_code
_entity_poly.pdbx_strand_id
1 'polypeptide(L)' 'MSAPLHMWTVYEGAKDVPTRYCARLWLVGSNGVASTDALIHTDAIEDLRDQFRAEGLAPLKRVAEDDPVIVEVWL' A
#
# COMPACT_ATOMS: atom_id res chain seq x y z
N MET A 1 -3.93 -5.98 -24.47
CA MET A 1 -4.38 -5.98 -23.06
C MET A 1 -3.34 -5.21 -22.27
N SER A 2 -3.73 -4.23 -21.44
CA SER A 2 -2.78 -3.52 -20.58
C SER A 2 -2.38 -4.43 -19.41
N ALA A 3 -1.12 -4.38 -18.98
CA ALA A 3 -0.73 -4.98 -17.71
C ALA A 3 -1.47 -4.29 -16.55
N PRO A 4 -1.82 -5.02 -15.47
CA PRO A 4 -2.39 -4.41 -14.28
C PRO A 4 -1.35 -3.51 -13.60
N LEU A 5 -1.82 -2.41 -13.00
CA LEU A 5 -1.03 -1.52 -12.17
C LEU A 5 -0.82 -2.14 -10.80
N HIS A 6 0.41 -2.14 -10.31
CA HIS A 6 0.76 -2.52 -8.95
C HIS A 6 0.59 -1.31 -8.04
N MET A 7 -0.22 -1.45 -6.99
CA MET A 7 -0.48 -0.37 -6.05
C MET A 7 -0.28 -0.87 -4.62
N TRP A 8 0.69 -0.29 -3.93
CA TRP A 8 0.91 -0.55 -2.52
C TRP A 8 0.09 0.44 -1.69
N THR A 9 -0.71 -0.08 -0.76
CA THR A 9 -1.47 0.74 0.19
C THR A 9 -0.95 0.48 1.59
N VAL A 10 -0.55 1.55 2.28
CA VAL A 10 -0.03 1.52 3.65
C VAL A 10 -1.14 1.88 4.63
N TYR A 11 -1.29 1.04 5.65
CA TYR A 11 -2.27 1.19 6.72
C TYR A 11 -1.56 1.39 8.06
N GLU A 12 -2.12 2.24 8.92
CA GLU A 12 -1.74 2.36 10.34
C GLU A 12 -2.85 1.79 11.23
N GLY A 13 -2.48 0.91 12.16
CA GLY A 13 -3.43 0.34 13.14
C GLY A 13 -4.48 -0.57 12.53
N ALA A 14 -4.15 -1.27 11.43
CA ALA A 14 -5.02 -2.29 10.86
C ALA A 14 -5.34 -3.37 11.91
N LYS A 15 -6.63 -3.62 12.17
CA LYS A 15 -7.09 -4.47 13.29
C LYS A 15 -6.60 -5.92 13.23
N ASP A 16 -6.22 -6.39 12.06
CA ASP A 16 -5.76 -7.74 11.77
C ASP A 16 -4.23 -7.90 11.78
N VAL A 17 -3.49 -6.82 12.09
CA VAL A 17 -2.02 -6.85 12.12
C VAL A 17 -1.50 -6.43 13.51
N PRO A 18 -0.57 -7.18 14.11
CA PRO A 18 -0.05 -6.88 15.44
C PRO A 18 0.96 -5.71 15.46
N THR A 19 1.58 -5.39 14.31
CA THR A 19 2.51 -4.26 14.15
C THR A 19 1.76 -2.97 13.88
N ARG A 20 2.45 -1.84 14.07
CA ARG A 20 1.83 -0.51 13.90
C ARG A 20 1.42 -0.21 12.45
N TYR A 21 2.23 -0.60 11.49
CA TYR A 21 2.00 -0.36 10.07
C TYR A 21 1.97 -1.68 9.28
N CYS A 22 1.19 -1.69 8.20
CA CYS A 22 1.26 -2.72 7.19
C CYS A 22 1.09 -2.14 5.78
N ALA A 23 1.70 -2.77 4.79
CA ALA A 23 1.48 -2.45 3.38
C ALA A 23 0.92 -3.67 2.63
N ARG A 24 -0.14 -3.46 1.85
CA ARG A 24 -0.76 -4.48 0.99
C ARG A 24 -0.60 -4.13 -0.47
N LEU A 25 -0.32 -5.12 -1.29
CA LEU A 25 -0.30 -4.95 -2.73
C LEU A 25 -1.68 -5.24 -3.34
N TRP A 26 -2.13 -4.30 -4.15
CA TRP A 26 -3.34 -4.38 -4.96
C TRP A 26 -2.95 -4.41 -6.44
N LEU A 27 -3.67 -5.22 -7.21
CA LEU A 27 -3.59 -5.23 -8.67
C LEU A 27 -4.80 -4.49 -9.22
N VAL A 28 -4.55 -3.37 -9.89
CA VAL A 28 -5.59 -2.51 -10.48
C VAL A 28 -5.58 -2.69 -12.00
N GLY A 29 -6.67 -3.22 -12.56
CA GLY A 29 -6.78 -3.47 -13.99
C GLY A 29 -8.16 -3.14 -14.54
N SER A 30 -8.38 -3.44 -15.83
CA SER A 30 -9.65 -3.18 -16.52
C SER A 30 -10.84 -3.94 -15.92
N ASN A 31 -10.58 -5.02 -15.19
CA ASN A 31 -11.59 -5.89 -14.59
C ASN A 31 -11.85 -5.54 -13.11
N GLY A 32 -11.28 -4.43 -12.61
CA GLY A 32 -11.41 -3.97 -11.24
C GLY A 32 -10.12 -4.08 -10.44
N VAL A 33 -10.28 -4.11 -9.11
CA VAL A 33 -9.20 -4.19 -8.12
C VAL A 33 -9.17 -5.59 -7.53
N ALA A 34 -8.00 -6.23 -7.51
CA ALA A 34 -7.78 -7.53 -6.89
C ALA A 34 -6.78 -7.42 -5.75
N SER A 35 -7.09 -8.05 -4.61
CA SER A 35 -6.14 -8.24 -3.51
C SER A 35 -5.10 -9.30 -3.88
N THR A 36 -3.89 -9.14 -3.35
CA THR A 36 -2.85 -10.18 -3.40
C THR A 36 -2.55 -10.69 -1.99
N ASP A 37 -1.77 -11.75 -1.89
CA ASP A 37 -1.23 -12.25 -0.61
C ASP A 37 0.04 -11.50 -0.16
N ALA A 38 0.52 -10.52 -0.96
CA ALA A 38 1.72 -9.76 -0.62
C ALA A 38 1.41 -8.69 0.44
N LEU A 39 2.07 -8.85 1.59
CA LEU A 39 1.85 -8.09 2.79
C LEU A 39 3.19 -7.86 3.50
N ILE A 40 3.47 -6.61 3.86
CA ILE A 40 4.68 -6.20 4.59
C ILE A 40 4.25 -5.61 5.93
N HIS A 41 4.89 -6.03 7.02
CA HIS A 41 4.63 -5.53 8.37
C HIS A 41 5.85 -4.79 8.90
N THR A 42 5.64 -3.64 9.53
CA THR A 42 6.69 -2.91 10.26
C THR A 42 6.09 -2.07 11.38
N ASP A 43 6.92 -1.72 12.36
CA ASP A 43 6.58 -0.77 13.41
C ASP A 43 6.91 0.69 13.03
N ALA A 44 7.72 0.90 11.98
CA ALA A 44 8.13 2.22 11.50
C ALA A 44 7.77 2.42 10.02
N ILE A 45 6.96 3.42 9.72
CA ILE A 45 6.54 3.73 8.34
C ILE A 45 7.72 4.09 7.44
N GLU A 46 8.79 4.64 8.02
CA GLU A 46 10.03 4.97 7.34
C GLU A 46 10.66 3.75 6.62
N ASP A 47 10.56 2.56 7.21
CA ASP A 47 11.10 1.33 6.59
C ASP A 47 10.38 1.01 5.26
N LEU A 48 9.04 1.18 5.23
CA LEU A 48 8.25 0.99 4.01
C LEU A 48 8.62 2.04 2.96
N ARG A 49 8.74 3.30 3.38
CA ARG A 49 9.08 4.41 2.47
C ARG A 49 10.46 4.21 1.83
N ASP A 50 11.44 3.77 2.60
CA ASP A 50 12.79 3.54 2.09
C ASP A 50 12.84 2.32 1.17
N GLN A 51 12.14 1.24 1.51
CA GLN A 51 11.96 0.10 0.62
C GLN A 51 11.30 0.50 -0.71
N PHE A 52 10.17 1.20 -0.66
CA PHE A 52 9.42 1.59 -1.86
C PHE A 52 10.21 2.55 -2.76
N ARG A 53 10.95 3.50 -2.19
CA ARG A 53 11.86 4.36 -2.96
C ARG A 53 12.99 3.56 -3.61
N ALA A 54 13.55 2.56 -2.91
CA ALA A 54 14.58 1.68 -3.47
C ALA A 54 14.05 0.84 -4.64
N GLU A 55 12.76 0.49 -4.61
CA GLU A 55 12.04 -0.19 -5.69
C GLU A 55 11.61 0.78 -6.82
N GLY A 56 11.87 2.08 -6.69
CA GLY A 56 11.54 3.10 -7.69
C GLY A 56 10.08 3.55 -7.67
N LEU A 57 9.33 3.23 -6.62
CA LEU A 57 7.94 3.62 -6.46
C LEU A 57 7.81 5.08 -6.04
N ALA A 58 6.71 5.71 -6.45
CA ALA A 58 6.38 7.09 -6.11
C ALA A 58 5.19 7.14 -5.13
N PRO A 59 5.26 7.98 -4.08
CA PRO A 59 4.14 8.18 -3.18
C PRO A 59 3.05 9.00 -3.85
N LEU A 60 1.81 8.56 -3.69
CA LEU A 60 0.61 9.32 -3.98
C LEU A 60 0.07 9.96 -2.72
N LYS A 61 -0.45 11.18 -2.87
CA LYS A 61 -1.17 11.85 -1.78
C LYS A 61 -2.49 11.14 -1.55
N ARG A 62 -2.77 10.88 -0.28
CA ARG A 62 -4.09 10.47 0.20
C ARG A 62 -5.15 11.51 -0.21
N VAL A 63 -6.34 11.04 -0.57
CA VAL A 63 -7.53 11.89 -0.77
C VAL A 63 -8.44 11.85 0.46
N ALA A 64 -9.32 12.84 0.60
CA ALA A 64 -10.13 12.99 1.81
C ALA A 64 -11.10 11.82 2.03
N GLU A 65 -11.47 11.15 0.96
CA GLU A 65 -12.41 10.03 0.90
C GLU A 65 -11.78 8.67 1.26
N ASP A 66 -10.44 8.60 1.36
CA ASP A 66 -9.75 7.38 1.75
C ASP A 66 -10.08 7.01 3.21
N ASP A 67 -10.11 5.71 3.51
CA ASP A 67 -10.29 5.21 4.87
C ASP A 67 -9.25 5.87 5.81
N PRO A 68 -9.66 6.37 6.99
CA PRO A 68 -8.75 6.92 8.00
C PRO A 68 -7.52 6.08 8.31
N VAL A 69 -7.62 4.76 8.24
CA VAL A 69 -6.47 3.86 8.50
C VAL A 69 -5.47 3.83 7.36
N ILE A 70 -5.85 4.26 6.14
CA ILE A 70 -4.91 4.41 5.02
C ILE A 70 -4.11 5.68 5.23
N VAL A 71 -2.79 5.52 5.28
CA VAL A 71 -1.86 6.63 5.49
C VAL A 71 -1.10 7.00 4.22
N GLU A 72 -0.79 6.04 3.35
CA GLU A 72 -0.08 6.28 2.09
C GLU A 72 -0.47 5.29 0.99
N VAL A 73 -0.29 5.70 -0.26
CA VAL A 73 -0.40 4.86 -1.45
C VAL A 73 0.85 5.04 -2.31
N TRP A 74 1.36 3.98 -2.91
CA TRP A 74 2.59 3.96 -3.69
C TRP A 74 2.39 3.20 -5.02
N LEU A 75 2.93 3.74 -6.11
CA LEU A 75 2.85 3.20 -7.49
C LEU A 75 4.22 3.10 -8.14
#